data_AF-A0A8H7R276-F1
#
_entry.id   AF-A0A8H7R276-F1
#
_cell.length_a   1.000
_cell.length_b   1.000
_cell.length_c   1.000
_cell.angle_alpha   90.00
_cell.angle_beta   90.00
_cell.angle_gamma   90.00
#
_symmetry.space_group_name_H-M   'P 1'
#
loop_
_entity.id
_entity.type
_entity.pdbx_description
1 polymer ?
#
loop_
_entity_poly.entity_id
_entity_poly.type
_entity_poly.pdbx_seq_one_letter_code
_entity_poly.pdbx_strand_id
1 'polypeptide(L)'
;MDTNTSEQLVALQQRIMQLEQFITQQQPQQQSSTAQPSAEQQQQPSYSWTPPPLLSEVLQLESSLFPATMLTDDERRKVIENYPNIDGVQCQPPDTIPMASRKMKPFQSKQDMSLKRLQYLISGVFRPMDVLGLEISKETDNQNVQRYLYMLRDCRSLLLNVSAQINEMRNTLAIQAINPTFSSPSGGNANYTMAPADFQALLVQQTAAAQAVQKATGGAFKNKKRFNNNNNFYQQQTCCDRAYIQI
;
A
#
# COMPACT_ATOMS: atom_id res chain seq x y z
N MET A 1 30.14 -53.63 0.04
CA MET A 1 30.23 -52.39 -0.75
C MET A 1 30.11 -51.24 0.23
N ASP A 2 31.15 -50.89 1.01
CA ASP A 2 30.99 -49.90 2.11
C ASP A 2 32.28 -49.14 2.45
N THR A 3 33.13 -48.82 1.48
CA THR A 3 34.38 -48.06 1.73
C THR A 3 34.32 -46.58 1.30
N ASN A 4 33.39 -46.21 0.41
CA ASN A 4 33.33 -44.86 -0.18
C ASN A 4 32.71 -43.80 0.75
N THR A 5 31.77 -44.19 1.62
CA THR A 5 31.08 -43.27 2.54
C THR A 5 31.95 -42.80 3.70
N SER A 6 32.90 -43.64 4.15
CA SER A 6 33.87 -43.29 5.20
C SER A 6 34.86 -42.22 4.72
N GLU A 7 35.38 -42.33 3.50
CA GLU A 7 36.31 -41.34 2.95
C GLU A 7 35.63 -39.98 2.74
N GLN A 8 34.36 -39.96 2.32
CA GLN A 8 33.60 -38.72 2.18
C GLN A 8 33.35 -38.01 3.52
N LEU A 9 33.09 -38.76 4.59
CA LEU A 9 32.92 -38.21 5.94
C LEU A 9 34.21 -37.59 6.47
N VAL A 10 35.35 -38.24 6.23
CA VAL A 10 36.67 -37.72 6.63
C VAL A 10 37.02 -36.45 5.83
N ALA A 11 36.74 -36.45 4.52
CA ALA A 11 36.97 -35.27 3.67
C ALA A 11 36.09 -34.07 4.08
N LEU A 12 34.84 -34.32 4.46
CA LEU A 12 33.93 -33.27 4.95
C LEU A 12 34.42 -32.70 6.28
N GLN A 13 34.88 -33.56 7.19
CA GLN A 13 35.37 -33.13 8.50
C GLN A 13 36.66 -32.32 8.41
N GLN A 14 37.58 -32.68 7.49
CA GLN A 14 38.75 -31.86 7.20
C GLN A 14 38.38 -30.48 6.64
N ARG A 15 37.34 -30.40 5.81
CA ARG A 15 36.89 -29.12 5.23
C ARG A 15 36.26 -28.19 6.27
N ILE A 16 35.53 -28.74 7.23
CA ILE A 16 34.97 -27.99 8.37
C ILE A 16 36.11 -27.42 9.22
N MET A 17 37.13 -28.22 9.54
CA MET A 17 38.28 -27.79 10.33
C MET A 17 39.09 -26.67 9.64
N GLN A 18 39.22 -26.72 8.31
CA GLN A 18 39.86 -25.65 7.54
C GLN A 18 39.05 -24.35 7.54
N LEU A 19 37.71 -24.44 7.49
CA LEU A 19 36.84 -23.26 7.55
C LEU A 19 36.89 -22.59 8.93
N GLU A 20 36.92 -23.36 10.02
CA GLU A 20 37.05 -22.83 11.39
C GLU A 20 38.39 -22.10 11.59
N GLN A 21 39.49 -22.64 11.07
CA GLN A 21 40.80 -21.96 11.12
C GLN A 21 40.82 -20.67 10.30
N PHE A 22 40.16 -20.64 9.14
CA PHE A 22 40.08 -19.44 8.30
C PHE A 22 39.27 -18.32 8.96
N ILE A 23 38.17 -18.68 9.65
CA ILE A 23 37.34 -17.72 10.39
C ILE A 23 38.09 -17.16 11.61
N THR A 24 38.85 -18.00 12.31
CA THR A 24 39.63 -17.59 13.50
C THR A 24 40.80 -16.66 13.12
N GLN A 25 41.41 -16.83 11.94
CA GLN A 25 42.52 -15.97 11.50
C GLN A 25 42.09 -14.59 10.98
N GLN A 26 40.81 -14.38 10.63
CA GLN A 26 40.31 -13.09 10.16
C GLN A 26 39.75 -12.19 11.28
N GLN A 27 39.73 -12.63 12.54
CA GLN A 27 39.40 -11.73 13.65
C GLN A 27 40.64 -10.91 14.05
N PRO A 28 40.61 -9.56 13.96
CA PRO A 28 41.66 -8.74 14.56
C PRO A 28 41.64 -8.92 16.09
N GLN A 29 42.79 -9.29 16.66
CA GLN A 29 43.03 -9.35 18.09
C GLN A 29 42.73 -7.97 18.74
N GLN A 30 41.75 -7.92 19.64
CA GLN A 30 41.66 -6.86 20.64
C GLN A 30 41.87 -7.47 22.03
N GLN A 31 42.94 -7.03 22.67
CA GLN A 31 43.33 -7.40 24.03
C GLN A 31 42.39 -6.75 25.07
N SER A 32 41.72 -7.61 25.84
CA SER A 32 41.38 -7.55 27.27
C SER A 32 41.18 -6.18 27.97
N SER A 33 39.99 -5.98 28.54
CA SER A 33 39.75 -5.70 29.98
C SER A 33 38.25 -5.81 30.36
N THR A 34 37.91 -6.89 31.08
CA THR A 34 36.81 -7.12 32.06
C THR A 34 35.53 -6.25 32.05
N ALA A 35 34.41 -6.83 31.58
CA ALA A 35 33.06 -6.85 32.21
C ALA A 35 32.07 -7.76 31.43
N GLN A 36 31.11 -8.36 32.13
CA GLN A 36 30.16 -9.42 31.73
C GLN A 36 29.24 -9.14 30.51
N PRO A 37 28.66 -10.19 29.88
CA PRO A 37 28.07 -10.12 28.54
C PRO A 37 26.61 -9.65 28.57
N SER A 38 26.36 -8.47 28.02
CA SER A 38 25.03 -8.12 27.48
C SER A 38 24.99 -8.53 26.02
N ALA A 39 23.92 -9.23 25.65
CA ALA A 39 23.66 -9.79 24.33
C ALA A 39 24.14 -8.87 23.19
N GLU A 40 24.96 -9.43 22.31
CA GLU A 40 25.43 -8.81 21.08
C GLU A 40 24.22 -8.33 20.26
N GLN A 41 23.95 -7.03 20.34
CA GLN A 41 23.30 -6.34 19.25
C GLN A 41 24.24 -6.46 18.07
N GLN A 42 23.96 -7.43 17.19
CA GLN A 42 24.54 -7.49 15.86
C GLN A 42 24.35 -6.12 15.22
N GLN A 43 25.41 -5.32 15.21
CA GLN A 43 25.44 -4.06 14.50
C GLN A 43 25.23 -4.41 13.03
N GLN A 44 24.03 -4.15 12.53
CA GLN A 44 23.79 -4.18 11.10
C GLN A 44 24.89 -3.31 10.45
N PRO A 45 25.66 -3.83 9.48
CA PRO A 45 26.59 -2.99 8.76
C PRO A 45 25.80 -1.82 8.17
N SER A 46 26.12 -0.61 8.65
CA SER A 46 25.54 0.62 8.12
C SER A 46 26.12 0.84 6.74
N TYR A 47 25.41 0.36 5.71
CA TYR A 47 25.74 0.63 4.33
C TYR A 47 25.17 2.00 3.94
N SER A 48 25.84 3.07 4.35
CA SER A 48 25.60 4.39 3.78
C SER A 48 26.21 4.41 2.37
N TRP A 49 25.37 4.37 1.35
CA TRP A 49 25.79 4.59 -0.04
C TRP A 49 25.21 5.92 -0.52
N THR A 50 25.98 6.67 -1.31
CA THR A 50 25.52 7.91 -1.95
C THR A 50 25.17 7.59 -3.40
N PRO A 51 23.95 7.90 -3.87
CA PRO A 51 23.56 7.61 -5.24
C PRO A 51 24.32 8.50 -6.24
N PRO A 52 24.73 7.98 -7.41
CA PRO A 52 25.23 8.80 -8.49
C PRO A 52 24.19 9.87 -8.92
N PRO A 53 24.62 11.07 -9.37
CA PRO A 53 23.70 12.17 -9.69
C PRO A 53 22.59 11.79 -10.69
N LEU A 54 22.96 11.08 -11.76
CA LEU A 54 22.01 10.59 -12.76
C LEU A 54 20.96 9.66 -12.15
N LEU A 55 21.37 8.78 -11.24
CA LEU A 55 20.46 7.85 -10.58
C LEU A 55 19.51 8.59 -9.64
N SER A 56 20.03 9.58 -8.89
CA SER A 56 19.22 10.40 -7.99
C SER A 56 18.18 11.22 -8.76
N GLU A 57 18.56 11.81 -9.89
CA GLU A 57 17.66 12.60 -10.75
C GLU A 57 16.58 11.73 -11.39
N VAL A 58 16.95 10.63 -12.05
CA VAL A 58 16.00 9.78 -12.80
C VAL A 58 14.99 9.09 -11.88
N LEU A 59 15.44 8.58 -10.72
CA LEU A 59 14.56 7.92 -9.75
C LEU A 59 13.94 8.88 -8.72
N GLN A 60 14.29 10.16 -8.79
CA GLN A 60 13.86 11.21 -7.86
C GLN A 60 14.10 10.84 -6.40
N LEU A 61 15.28 10.28 -6.08
CA LEU A 61 15.60 9.70 -4.76
C LEU A 61 15.55 10.70 -3.60
N GLU A 62 15.69 12.00 -3.88
CA GLU A 62 15.55 13.09 -2.91
C GLU A 62 14.09 13.36 -2.51
N SER A 63 13.13 12.79 -3.24
CA SER A 63 11.71 12.95 -2.94
C SER A 63 11.35 12.19 -1.67
N SER A 64 10.68 12.87 -0.74
CA SER A 64 10.24 12.23 0.49
C SER A 64 9.15 11.19 0.21
N LEU A 65 9.32 9.98 0.75
CA LEU A 65 8.49 8.81 0.45
C LEU A 65 7.03 8.93 0.94
N PHE A 66 6.79 9.69 2.01
CA PHE A 66 5.48 9.77 2.69
C PHE A 66 4.64 11.00 2.33
N PRO A 67 5.21 12.21 2.15
CA PRO A 67 4.46 13.40 1.77
C PRO A 67 4.40 13.63 0.25
N ALA A 68 4.77 12.63 -0.57
CA ALA A 68 4.73 12.75 -2.02
C ALA A 68 3.31 13.01 -2.55
N THR A 69 3.21 13.87 -3.56
CA THR A 69 1.95 14.16 -4.24
C THR A 69 1.45 12.92 -4.99
N MET A 70 0.17 12.58 -4.83
CA MET A 70 -0.43 11.48 -5.58
C MET A 70 -0.51 11.82 -7.07
N LEU A 71 -0.13 10.87 -7.92
CA LEU A 71 -0.40 10.96 -9.36
C LEU A 71 -1.92 11.02 -9.60
N THR A 72 -2.33 11.84 -10.55
CA THR A 72 -3.69 11.83 -11.07
C THR A 72 -3.96 10.53 -11.85
N ASP A 73 -5.23 10.16 -12.00
CA ASP A 73 -5.60 8.93 -12.73
C ASP A 73 -5.14 8.96 -14.20
N ASP A 74 -5.08 10.14 -14.83
CA ASP A 74 -4.62 10.30 -16.21
C ASP A 74 -3.10 10.22 -16.33
N GLU A 75 -2.34 10.83 -15.40
CA GLU A 75 -0.88 10.67 -15.35
C GLU A 75 -0.50 9.21 -15.15
N ARG A 76 -1.17 8.55 -14.20
CA ARG A 76 -0.97 7.13 -13.94
C ARG A 76 -1.30 6.28 -15.17
N ARG A 77 -2.40 6.56 -15.86
CA ARG A 77 -2.78 5.84 -17.09
C ARG A 77 -1.69 5.98 -18.15
N LYS A 78 -1.20 7.19 -18.39
CA LYS A 78 -0.09 7.45 -19.33
C LYS A 78 1.16 6.64 -18.97
N VAL A 79 1.54 6.61 -17.69
CA VAL A 79 2.69 5.80 -17.23
C VAL A 79 2.49 4.33 -17.56
N ILE A 80 1.28 3.78 -17.34
CA ILE A 80 0.99 2.35 -17.56
C ILE A 80 0.91 2.00 -19.05
N GLU A 81 0.35 2.87 -19.88
CA GLU A 81 0.17 2.67 -21.32
C GLU A 81 1.49 2.75 -22.10
N ASN A 82 2.54 3.36 -21.52
CA ASN A 82 3.89 3.36 -22.10
C ASN A 82 4.52 1.96 -22.15
N TYR A 83 3.95 0.97 -21.45
CA TYR A 83 4.50 -0.38 -21.36
C TYR A 83 3.54 -1.40 -21.98
N PRO A 84 4.04 -2.35 -22.81
CA PRO A 84 3.21 -3.37 -23.43
C PRO A 84 2.53 -4.26 -22.36
N ASN A 85 1.34 -4.76 -22.71
CA ASN A 85 0.66 -5.75 -21.89
C ASN A 85 1.39 -7.09 -21.95
N ILE A 86 1.46 -7.78 -20.81
CA ILE A 86 1.86 -9.18 -20.75
C ILE A 86 0.60 -10.03 -20.92
N ASP A 87 0.65 -10.94 -21.88
CA ASP A 87 -0.45 -11.86 -22.16
C ASP A 87 -0.79 -12.69 -20.92
N GLY A 88 -2.09 -12.79 -20.61
CA GLY A 88 -2.60 -13.57 -19.49
C GLY A 88 -2.50 -12.92 -18.11
N VAL A 89 -1.93 -11.72 -17.96
CA VAL A 89 -1.84 -11.03 -16.65
C VAL A 89 -3.01 -10.06 -16.45
N GLN A 90 -3.94 -10.41 -15.53
CA GLN A 90 -5.04 -9.53 -15.16
C GLN A 90 -4.61 -8.50 -14.10
N CYS A 91 -4.52 -7.24 -14.50
CA CYS A 91 -4.15 -6.13 -13.60
C CYS A 91 -5.36 -5.47 -12.90
N GLN A 92 -6.58 -5.94 -13.18
CA GLN A 92 -7.79 -5.37 -12.59
C GLN A 92 -8.06 -5.98 -11.22
N PRO A 93 -8.33 -5.16 -10.19
CA PRO A 93 -8.67 -5.68 -8.88
C PRO A 93 -10.03 -6.41 -8.93
N PRO A 94 -10.17 -7.58 -8.30
CA PRO A 94 -11.41 -8.33 -8.32
C PRO A 94 -12.53 -7.60 -7.58
N ASP A 95 -13.77 -7.84 -8.00
CA ASP A 95 -14.95 -7.35 -7.30
C ASP A 95 -15.26 -8.16 -6.05
N THR A 96 -15.86 -7.48 -5.07
CA THR A 96 -16.36 -8.12 -3.86
C THR A 96 -17.58 -8.98 -4.20
N ILE A 97 -17.66 -10.17 -3.60
CA ILE A 97 -18.74 -11.13 -3.88
C ILE A 97 -20.11 -10.47 -3.67
N PRO A 98 -21.06 -10.57 -4.62
CA PRO A 98 -22.34 -9.85 -4.56
C PRO A 98 -23.14 -10.07 -3.27
N MET A 99 -23.11 -11.28 -2.73
CA MET A 99 -23.80 -11.62 -1.48
C MET A 99 -23.26 -10.84 -0.29
N ALA A 100 -21.93 -10.68 -0.19
CA ALA A 100 -21.30 -9.88 0.85
C ALA A 100 -21.53 -8.39 0.61
N SER A 101 -21.37 -7.93 -0.64
CA SER A 101 -21.58 -6.53 -1.03
C SER A 101 -22.97 -6.00 -0.64
N ARG A 102 -24.03 -6.79 -0.84
CA ARG A 102 -25.41 -6.42 -0.44
C ARG A 102 -25.61 -6.32 1.07
N LYS A 103 -24.78 -6.99 1.87
CA LYS A 103 -24.87 -7.01 3.34
C LYS A 103 -23.88 -6.07 4.03
N MET A 104 -22.94 -5.49 3.28
CA MET A 104 -21.98 -4.53 3.82
C MET A 104 -22.69 -3.27 4.30
N LYS A 105 -22.32 -2.81 5.51
CA LYS A 105 -22.73 -1.50 6.01
C LYS A 105 -22.04 -0.39 5.19
N PRO A 106 -22.59 0.83 5.12
CA PRO A 106 -21.99 1.93 4.33
C PRO A 106 -20.51 2.20 4.65
N PHE A 107 -20.12 2.10 5.92
CA PHE A 107 -18.71 2.22 6.34
C PHE A 107 -17.83 1.08 5.77
N GLN A 108 -18.31 -0.17 5.79
CA GLN A 108 -17.58 -1.33 5.25
C GLN A 108 -17.45 -1.23 3.73
N SER A 109 -18.51 -0.81 3.02
CA SER A 109 -18.45 -0.58 1.58
C SER A 109 -17.45 0.52 1.20
N LYS A 110 -17.40 1.60 1.98
CA LYS A 110 -16.40 2.66 1.78
C LYS A 110 -14.98 2.13 2.00
N GLN A 111 -14.77 1.34 3.04
CA GLN A 111 -13.47 0.72 3.32
C GLN A 111 -13.04 -0.26 2.22
N ASP A 112 -13.95 -1.12 1.75
CA ASP A 112 -13.70 -2.04 0.64
C ASP A 112 -13.35 -1.30 -0.65
N MET A 113 -14.04 -0.20 -0.96
CA MET A 113 -13.71 0.66 -2.09
C MET A 113 -12.31 1.29 -1.98
N SER A 114 -11.93 1.74 -0.77
CA SER A 114 -10.57 2.24 -0.53
C SER A 114 -9.51 1.15 -0.73
N LEU A 115 -9.77 -0.08 -0.26
CA LEU A 115 -8.87 -1.21 -0.46
C LEU A 115 -8.78 -1.62 -1.95
N LYS A 116 -9.91 -1.66 -2.66
CA LYS A 116 -9.95 -1.89 -4.10
C LYS A 116 -9.15 -0.82 -4.86
N ARG A 117 -9.23 0.45 -4.45
CA ARG A 117 -8.43 1.54 -5.02
C ARG A 117 -6.93 1.32 -4.77
N LEU A 118 -6.51 0.94 -3.56
CA LEU A 118 -5.11 0.62 -3.28
C LEU A 118 -4.60 -0.53 -4.15
N GLN A 119 -5.41 -1.57 -4.31
CA GLN A 119 -5.08 -2.71 -5.18
C GLN A 119 -4.95 -2.28 -6.65
N TYR A 120 -5.85 -1.42 -7.12
CA TYR A 120 -5.73 -0.80 -8.43
C TYR A 120 -4.41 -0.04 -8.55
N LEU A 121 -4.05 0.81 -7.58
CA LEU A 121 -2.82 1.60 -7.62
C LEU A 121 -1.57 0.71 -7.74
N ILE A 122 -1.43 -0.28 -6.86
CA ILE A 122 -0.30 -1.22 -6.83
C ILE A 122 -0.21 -2.02 -8.13
N SER A 123 -1.35 -2.38 -8.75
CA SER A 123 -1.31 -3.19 -9.98
C SER A 123 -0.59 -2.52 -11.15
N GLY A 124 -0.53 -1.19 -11.15
CA GLY A 124 0.17 -0.40 -12.17
C GLY A 124 1.68 -0.47 -12.09
N VAL A 125 2.24 -0.91 -10.96
CA VAL A 125 3.70 -1.06 -10.78
C VAL A 125 4.21 -2.32 -11.50
N PHE A 126 3.37 -3.35 -11.63
CA PHE A 126 3.81 -4.63 -12.20
C PHE A 126 4.25 -4.50 -13.67
N ARG A 127 3.56 -3.71 -14.49
CA ARG A 127 3.90 -3.57 -15.92
C ARG A 127 5.30 -2.98 -16.18
N PRO A 128 5.64 -1.76 -15.71
CA PRO A 128 6.98 -1.21 -15.90
C PRO A 128 8.06 -2.11 -15.31
N MET A 129 7.78 -2.74 -14.17
CA MET A 129 8.70 -3.65 -13.51
C MET A 129 8.96 -4.92 -14.33
N ASP A 130 7.92 -5.55 -14.87
CA ASP A 130 8.05 -6.78 -15.66
C ASP A 130 8.72 -6.51 -17.02
N VAL A 131 8.40 -5.38 -17.65
CA VAL A 131 9.09 -4.94 -18.88
C VAL A 131 10.56 -4.64 -18.60
N LEU A 132 10.90 -4.01 -17.48
CA LEU A 132 12.29 -3.83 -17.07
C LEU A 132 13.01 -5.18 -16.95
N GLY A 133 12.36 -6.18 -16.36
CA GLY A 133 12.91 -7.54 -16.29
C GLY A 133 13.16 -8.16 -17.66
N LEU A 134 12.24 -7.96 -18.61
CA LEU A 134 12.40 -8.38 -20.00
C LEU A 134 13.59 -7.67 -20.66
N GLU A 135 13.72 -6.36 -20.52
CA GLU A 135 14.84 -5.61 -21.12
C GLU A 135 16.19 -6.04 -20.53
N ILE A 136 16.28 -6.20 -19.21
CA ILE A 136 17.48 -6.73 -18.54
C ILE A 136 17.84 -8.13 -19.07
N SER A 137 16.84 -8.98 -19.34
CA SER A 137 17.08 -10.33 -19.83
C SER A 137 17.65 -10.39 -21.26
N LYS A 138 17.55 -9.30 -22.04
CA LYS A 138 18.12 -9.21 -23.38
C LYS A 138 19.61 -8.86 -23.38
N GLU A 139 20.16 -8.37 -22.26
CA GLU A 139 21.58 -8.04 -22.15
C GLU A 139 22.43 -9.32 -22.02
N THR A 140 22.84 -9.92 -23.13
CA THR A 140 23.61 -11.19 -23.11
C THR A 140 25.04 -11.04 -22.59
N ASP A 141 25.60 -9.83 -22.65
CA ASP A 141 27.03 -9.58 -22.37
C ASP A 141 27.30 -9.18 -20.91
N ASN A 142 26.25 -9.08 -20.09
CA ASN A 142 26.34 -8.57 -18.72
C ASN A 142 26.25 -9.72 -17.69
N GLN A 143 27.36 -9.97 -16.99
CA GLN A 143 27.46 -11.02 -15.97
C GLN A 143 26.53 -10.79 -14.75
N ASN A 144 26.02 -9.56 -14.57
CA ASN A 144 25.17 -9.20 -13.43
C ASN A 144 23.67 -9.37 -13.68
N VAL A 145 23.25 -9.75 -14.91
CA VAL A 145 21.82 -9.91 -15.28
C VAL A 145 21.06 -10.76 -14.27
N GLN A 146 21.64 -11.89 -13.88
CA GLN A 146 21.01 -12.79 -12.91
C GLN A 146 20.78 -12.11 -11.55
N ARG A 147 21.74 -11.30 -11.08
CA ARG A 147 21.61 -10.55 -9.82
C ARG A 147 20.50 -9.50 -9.92
N TYR A 148 20.42 -8.77 -11.02
CA TYR A 148 19.38 -7.76 -11.22
C TYR A 148 17.98 -8.38 -11.31
N LEU A 149 17.84 -9.52 -11.98
CA LEU A 149 16.58 -10.26 -12.03
C LEU A 149 16.16 -10.79 -10.65
N TYR A 150 17.10 -11.20 -9.79
CA TYR A 150 16.77 -11.55 -8.41
C TYR A 150 16.29 -10.36 -7.59
N MET A 151 16.93 -9.18 -7.70
CA MET A 151 16.45 -7.96 -7.04
C MET A 151 15.03 -7.61 -7.50
N LEU A 152 14.77 -7.71 -8.81
CA LEU A 152 13.45 -7.46 -9.39
C LEU A 152 12.40 -8.46 -8.90
N ARG A 153 12.77 -9.75 -8.80
CA ARG A 153 11.92 -10.80 -8.22
C ARG A 153 11.57 -10.50 -6.77
N ASP A 154 12.53 -10.00 -5.99
CA ASP A 154 12.30 -9.67 -4.58
C ASP A 154 11.34 -8.47 -4.47
N CYS A 155 11.53 -7.42 -5.28
CA CYS A 155 10.57 -6.31 -5.41
C CYS A 155 9.17 -6.80 -5.79
N ARG A 156 9.07 -7.68 -6.79
CA ARG A 156 7.81 -8.28 -7.22
C ARG A 156 7.15 -9.08 -6.12
N SER A 157 7.91 -9.85 -5.35
CA SER A 157 7.40 -10.65 -4.23
C SER A 157 6.83 -9.76 -3.12
N LEU A 158 7.49 -8.64 -2.81
CA LEU A 158 6.98 -7.67 -1.85
C LEU A 158 5.68 -7.01 -2.31
N LEU A 159 5.58 -6.61 -3.59
CA LEU A 159 4.35 -6.04 -4.14
C LEU A 159 3.18 -7.04 -4.19
N LEU A 160 3.47 -8.31 -4.48
CA LEU A 160 2.49 -9.40 -4.40
C LEU A 160 2.03 -9.64 -2.97
N ASN A 161 2.94 -9.57 -1.99
CA ASN A 161 2.58 -9.67 -0.57
C ASN A 161 1.63 -8.53 -0.14
N VAL A 162 1.88 -7.29 -0.56
CA VAL A 162 0.94 -6.18 -0.31
C VAL A 162 -0.42 -6.46 -0.93
N SER A 163 -0.45 -6.96 -2.17
CA SER A 163 -1.70 -7.33 -2.84
C SER A 163 -2.45 -8.45 -2.12
N ALA A 164 -1.73 -9.43 -1.57
CA ALA A 164 -2.29 -10.53 -0.78
C ALA A 164 -2.89 -10.02 0.54
N GLN A 165 -2.20 -9.11 1.24
CA GLN A 165 -2.74 -8.49 2.46
C GLN A 165 -4.01 -7.68 2.18
N ILE A 166 -4.04 -6.91 1.09
CA ILE A 166 -5.25 -6.17 0.69
C ILE A 166 -6.41 -7.15 0.41
N ASN A 167 -6.14 -8.26 -0.30
CA ASN A 167 -7.14 -9.30 -0.52
C ASN A 167 -7.66 -9.91 0.79
N GLU A 168 -6.77 -10.20 1.73
CA GLU A 168 -7.15 -10.72 3.06
C GLU A 168 -8.04 -9.72 3.82
N MET A 169 -7.70 -8.44 3.82
CA MET A 169 -8.51 -7.39 4.45
C MET A 169 -9.91 -7.30 3.81
N ARG A 170 -9.99 -7.32 2.48
CA ARG A 170 -11.26 -7.29 1.75
C ARG A 170 -12.11 -8.54 2.02
N ASN A 171 -11.49 -9.71 2.04
CA ASN A 171 -12.15 -10.97 2.40
C ASN A 171 -12.66 -10.95 3.84
N THR A 172 -11.87 -10.45 4.78
CA THR A 172 -12.28 -10.27 6.18
C THR A 172 -13.50 -9.36 6.29
N LEU A 173 -13.52 -8.23 5.58
CA LEU A 173 -14.70 -7.35 5.54
C LEU A 173 -15.92 -8.04 4.94
N ALA A 174 -15.74 -8.79 3.86
CA ALA A 174 -16.81 -9.53 3.22
C ALA A 174 -17.41 -10.60 4.16
N ILE A 175 -16.56 -11.32 4.91
CA ILE A 175 -16.99 -12.29 5.91
C ILE A 175 -17.69 -11.58 7.07
N GLN A 176 -17.15 -10.48 7.59
CA GLN A 176 -17.74 -9.70 8.68
C GLN A 176 -19.11 -9.10 8.32
N ALA A 177 -19.34 -8.79 7.04
CA ALA A 177 -20.65 -8.35 6.56
C ALA A 177 -21.72 -9.45 6.67
N ILE A 178 -21.32 -10.72 6.60
CA ILE A 178 -22.22 -11.88 6.71
C ILE A 178 -22.27 -12.39 8.16
N ASN A 179 -21.12 -12.45 8.83
CA ASN A 179 -20.94 -12.93 10.19
C ASN A 179 -20.15 -11.88 11.02
N PRO A 180 -20.85 -11.00 11.75
CA PRO A 180 -20.21 -9.92 12.49
C PRO A 180 -19.27 -10.36 13.63
N THR A 181 -19.35 -11.60 14.11
CA THR A 181 -18.48 -12.11 15.18
C THR A 181 -17.13 -12.60 14.67
N PHE A 182 -16.89 -12.54 13.36
CA PHE A 182 -15.64 -12.96 12.76
C PHE A 182 -14.48 -12.00 13.10
N SER A 183 -13.38 -12.58 13.59
CA SER A 183 -12.11 -11.90 13.84
C SER A 183 -10.99 -12.68 13.16
N SER A 184 -10.19 -12.01 12.34
CA SER A 184 -8.96 -12.59 11.76
C SER A 184 -7.83 -12.48 12.79
N PRO A 185 -6.98 -13.51 12.97
CA PRO A 185 -5.81 -13.41 13.85
C PRO A 185 -4.85 -12.32 13.34
N SER A 186 -4.75 -11.19 14.06
CA SER A 186 -3.83 -10.11 13.70
C SER A 186 -2.41 -10.46 14.13
N GLY A 187 -1.48 -10.53 13.17
CA GLY A 187 -0.04 -10.56 13.43
C GLY A 187 0.40 -9.25 14.07
N GLY A 188 0.51 -9.24 15.39
CA GLY A 188 0.73 -8.04 16.19
C GLY A 188 2.15 -7.48 16.07
N ASN A 189 2.23 -6.19 15.71
CA ASN A 189 3.10 -5.17 16.30
C ASN A 189 2.58 -3.81 15.82
N ALA A 190 1.86 -3.08 16.68
CA ALA A 190 1.17 -1.85 16.30
C ALA A 190 2.16 -0.67 16.22
N ASN A 191 2.64 -0.38 15.01
CA ASN A 191 3.25 0.91 14.67
C ASN A 191 2.16 1.80 14.05
N TYR A 192 1.76 2.86 14.76
CA TYR A 192 0.72 3.77 14.30
C TYR A 192 1.20 4.60 13.09
N THR A 193 0.33 4.81 12.10
CA THR A 193 0.64 5.58 10.87
C THR A 193 0.78 7.09 11.10
N MET A 194 0.46 7.57 12.29
CA MET A 194 0.55 8.96 12.73
C MET A 194 0.79 8.96 14.24
N ALA A 195 1.62 9.88 14.74
CA ALA A 195 1.78 10.03 16.18
C ALA A 195 0.43 10.43 16.82
N PRO A 196 0.03 9.86 17.97
CA PRO A 196 -1.25 10.18 18.60
C PRO A 196 -1.49 11.68 18.82
N ALA A 197 -0.42 12.44 19.05
CA ALA A 197 -0.47 13.90 19.21
C ALA A 197 -0.92 14.62 17.93
N ASP A 198 -0.40 14.23 16.76
CA ASP A 198 -0.75 14.84 15.46
C ASP A 198 -2.20 14.52 15.08
N PHE A 199 -2.67 13.31 15.40
CA PHE A 199 -4.05 12.92 15.20
C PHE A 199 -5.01 13.77 16.05
N GLN A 200 -4.62 14.04 17.30
CA GLN A 200 -5.42 14.88 18.19
C GLN A 200 -5.47 16.34 17.73
N ALA A 201 -4.36 16.88 17.19
CA ALA A 201 -4.32 18.20 16.60
C ALA A 201 -5.25 18.33 15.38
N LEU A 202 -5.27 17.33 14.50
CA LEU A 202 -6.17 17.28 13.34
C LEU A 202 -7.65 17.24 13.75
N LEU A 203 -8.00 16.49 14.80
CA LEU A 203 -9.37 16.46 15.33
C LEU A 203 -9.81 17.82 15.85
N VAL A 204 -8.94 18.53 16.57
CA VAL A 204 -9.23 19.89 17.06
C VAL A 204 -9.44 20.84 15.89
N GLN A 205 -8.60 20.78 14.87
CA GLN A 205 -8.71 21.62 13.68
C GLN A 205 -10.02 21.36 12.91
N GLN A 206 -10.38 20.09 12.69
CA GLN A 206 -11.60 19.72 11.99
C GLN A 206 -12.85 20.16 12.77
N THR A 207 -12.84 19.99 14.10
CA THR A 207 -13.95 20.39 14.97
C THR A 207 -14.10 21.91 15.02
N ALA A 208 -13.00 22.65 15.11
CA ALA A 208 -13.00 24.11 15.08
C ALA A 208 -13.53 24.66 13.74
N ALA A 209 -13.11 24.06 12.62
CA ALA A 209 -13.61 24.41 11.29
C ALA A 209 -15.13 24.15 11.15
N ALA A 210 -15.61 23.00 11.62
CA ALA A 210 -17.04 22.68 11.61
C ALA A 210 -17.87 23.65 12.47
N GLN A 211 -17.37 24.03 13.65
CA GLN A 211 -18.03 25.00 14.53
C GLN A 211 -18.03 26.41 13.92
N ALA A 212 -16.95 26.83 13.26
CA ALA A 212 -16.88 28.11 12.58
C ALA A 212 -17.90 28.19 11.43
N VAL A 213 -18.02 27.12 10.62
CA VAL A 213 -19.03 27.02 9.57
C VAL A 213 -20.44 27.10 10.15
N GLN A 214 -20.73 26.35 11.23
CA GLN A 214 -22.05 26.40 11.88
C GLN A 214 -22.39 27.80 12.41
N LYS A 215 -21.42 28.51 13.01
CA LYS A 215 -21.60 29.89 13.48
C LYS A 215 -21.83 30.87 12.32
N ALA A 216 -21.15 30.67 11.19
CA ALA A 216 -21.33 31.48 9.98
C ALA A 216 -22.70 31.22 9.31
N THR A 217 -23.18 29.97 9.28
CA THR A 217 -24.47 29.61 8.68
C THR A 217 -25.68 29.84 9.60
N GLY A 218 -25.47 29.80 10.92
CA GLY A 218 -26.54 29.94 11.93
C GLY A 218 -27.06 31.37 12.14
N GLY A 219 -26.36 32.38 11.61
CA GLY A 219 -26.74 33.80 11.72
C GLY A 219 -27.83 34.27 10.75
N ALA A 220 -28.12 33.52 9.67
CA ALA A 220 -28.98 34.00 8.58
C ALA A 220 -30.48 33.67 8.73
N PHE A 221 -30.88 32.79 9.64
CA PHE A 221 -32.25 32.23 9.66
C PHE A 221 -33.12 32.59 10.88
N LYS A 222 -32.65 33.43 11.81
CA LYS A 222 -33.39 33.76 13.05
C LYS A 222 -34.11 35.11 13.04
N ASN A 223 -34.63 35.56 11.89
CA ASN A 223 -35.54 36.71 11.84
C ASN A 223 -36.62 36.54 10.76
N LYS A 224 -37.58 35.63 10.97
CA LYS A 224 -38.94 35.81 10.43
C LYS A 224 -39.94 35.66 11.57
N LYS A 225 -40.20 36.79 12.23
CA LYS A 225 -41.38 36.98 13.07
C LYS A 225 -42.62 36.60 12.26
N ARG A 226 -43.43 35.73 12.86
CA ARG A 226 -44.80 35.39 12.46
C ARG A 226 -45.61 36.68 12.25
N PHE A 227 -46.20 36.85 11.07
CA PHE A 227 -47.43 37.60 10.91
C PHE A 227 -48.48 36.67 10.30
N ASN A 228 -49.49 36.41 11.11
CA ASN A 228 -50.72 35.72 10.78
C ASN A 228 -51.65 36.74 10.11
N ASN A 229 -52.17 36.45 8.92
CA ASN A 229 -53.47 37.01 8.52
C ASN A 229 -54.14 36.18 7.41
N ASN A 230 -55.30 35.62 7.74
CA ASN A 230 -56.26 35.07 6.80
C ASN A 230 -56.89 36.21 5.96
N ASN A 231 -57.03 36.00 4.64
CA ASN A 231 -58.34 35.98 3.98
C ASN A 231 -58.22 35.73 2.48
N ASN A 232 -59.03 34.77 2.00
CA ASN A 232 -59.46 34.60 0.62
C ASN A 232 -60.14 35.87 0.11
N PHE A 233 -59.99 36.24 -1.17
CA PHE A 233 -61.08 36.73 -2.03
C PHE A 233 -60.63 36.82 -3.51
N TYR A 234 -61.20 35.91 -4.31
CA TYR A 234 -61.54 35.88 -5.75
C TYR A 234 -60.77 36.63 -6.88
N GLN A 235 -60.88 35.96 -8.04
CA GLN A 235 -60.75 36.40 -9.46
C GLN A 235 -59.34 36.29 -10.07
N GLN A 236 -59.14 35.75 -11.28
CA GLN A 236 -60.04 35.27 -12.33
C GLN A 236 -59.23 34.45 -13.36
N GLN A 237 -59.87 33.45 -13.96
CA GLN A 237 -59.99 33.15 -15.42
C GLN A 237 -58.80 33.51 -16.35
N THR A 238 -58.35 32.75 -17.36
CA THR A 238 -58.87 31.61 -18.15
C THR A 238 -57.83 31.23 -19.22
N CYS A 239 -57.90 29.98 -19.71
CA CYS A 239 -57.43 29.45 -21.01
C CYS A 239 -55.90 29.41 -21.26
N CYS A 240 -55.28 28.34 -21.79
CA CYS A 240 -55.77 27.35 -22.76
C CYS A 240 -55.50 25.89 -22.36
N ASP A 241 -56.39 25.06 -22.88
CA ASP A 241 -56.55 23.62 -22.73
C ASP A 241 -55.85 22.87 -23.89
N ARG A 242 -55.38 21.64 -23.63
CA ARG A 242 -55.19 20.47 -24.54
C ARG A 242 -54.29 20.63 -25.80
N ALA A 243 -53.54 19.62 -26.28
CA ALA A 243 -53.80 18.19 -26.29
C ALA A 243 -52.51 17.33 -26.44
N TYR A 244 -52.69 16.05 -26.10
CA TYR A 244 -51.90 14.86 -26.40
C TYR A 244 -51.32 14.76 -27.82
N ILE A 245 -50.24 13.99 -27.99
CA ILE A 245 -50.18 12.76 -28.84
C ILE A 245 -48.90 11.96 -28.51
N GLN A 246 -49.08 10.64 -28.32
CA GLN A 246 -48.05 9.59 -28.36
C GLN A 246 -47.66 9.30 -29.82
N ILE A 247 -46.38 9.10 -30.11
CA ILE A 247 -45.83 7.86 -30.70
C ILE A 247 -44.46 7.64 -30.07
#